data_AF-A0A2H3ED64-F1
#
_entry.id   AF-A0A2H3ED64-F1
#
_cell.length_a   1.000
_cell.length_b   1.000
_cell.length_c   1.000
_cell.angle_alpha   90.00
_cell.angle_beta   90.00
_cell.angle_gamma   90.00
#
_symmetry.space_group_name_H-M   'P 1'
#
loop_
_entity.id
_entity.type
_entity.pdbx_description
1 polymer ?
#
loop_
_entity_poly.entity_id
_entity_poly.type
_entity_poly.pdbx_seq_one_letter_code
_entity_poly.pdbx_strand_id
1 'polypeptide(L)'
;MIDNRGPSRGSYIFGRSVHNTRIERLWYEVTRDFGLKWKNFFLELEVHHGLDHTNANHIWLIHFLWLEAINTDTQEWAGMWNSHRMTLPQGRPRTPREMFCSSMIHDGPRGLTELFAEPMDEQVDKLAEYGIDWVIAQDRQYMEHHLLHNPQEWDATNPFSSAPPALSHVPCVPPESPFNKESIQILQRALSERVDLQSCSMEVRRLVWAEALSLCDYLLRTQNAGSADVTF
;
A
#
# COMPACT_ATOMS: atom_id res chain seq x y z
N MET A 1 7.54 -9.22 14.42
CA MET A 1 8.42 -10.20 13.73
C MET A 1 9.73 -10.41 14.49
N ILE A 2 10.46 -9.35 14.87
CA ILE A 2 11.63 -9.46 15.77
C ILE A 2 11.19 -9.91 17.18
N ASP A 3 10.09 -9.35 17.71
CA ASP A 3 9.57 -9.71 19.05
C ASP A 3 9.14 -11.18 19.18
N ASN A 4 8.78 -11.83 18.06
CA ASN A 4 8.38 -13.25 18.05
C ASN A 4 9.49 -14.18 17.54
N ARG A 5 10.58 -13.68 16.93
CA ARG A 5 11.56 -14.51 16.19
C ARG A 5 13.04 -14.22 16.52
N GLY A 6 13.32 -13.17 17.29
CA GLY A 6 14.67 -12.76 17.69
C GLY A 6 15.39 -11.87 16.65
N PRO A 7 16.34 -11.02 17.09
CA PRO A 7 17.17 -10.21 16.19
C PRO A 7 18.20 -11.06 15.40
N SER A 8 18.72 -10.51 14.31
CA SER A 8 19.89 -11.04 13.56
C SER A 8 19.72 -12.34 12.75
N ARG A 9 18.49 -12.73 12.38
CA ARG A 9 18.22 -13.97 11.60
C ARG A 9 18.05 -13.78 10.09
N GLY A 10 18.30 -12.58 9.55
CA GLY A 10 18.06 -12.29 8.12
C GLY A 10 16.57 -12.35 7.69
N SER A 11 15.64 -12.53 8.63
CA SER A 11 14.18 -12.60 8.42
C SER A 11 13.53 -11.27 8.01
N TYR A 12 14.35 -10.21 7.96
CA TYR A 12 14.03 -8.91 7.44
C TYR A 12 15.14 -8.54 6.47
N ILE A 13 14.80 -8.27 5.21
CA ILE A 13 15.76 -7.79 4.22
C ILE A 13 15.92 -6.28 4.50
N PHE A 14 17.00 -5.91 5.19
CA PHE A 14 17.41 -4.52 5.43
C PHE A 14 18.62 -4.20 4.57
N GLY A 15 18.65 -3.04 3.91
CA GLY A 15 19.72 -2.67 2.98
C GLY A 15 19.33 -1.48 2.11
N ARG A 16 20.25 -0.98 1.28
CA ARG A 16 19.97 0.09 0.31
C ARG A 16 18.98 -0.35 -0.76
N SER A 17 18.11 0.56 -1.22
CA SER A 17 17.06 0.26 -2.20
C SER A 17 17.61 -0.23 -3.55
N VAL A 18 18.86 0.14 -3.90
CA VAL A 18 19.59 -0.43 -5.06
C VAL A 18 19.68 -1.96 -5.06
N HIS A 19 19.59 -2.64 -3.91
CA HIS A 19 19.71 -4.10 -3.82
C HIS A 19 18.37 -4.84 -3.91
N ASN A 20 17.26 -4.12 -4.02
CA ASN A 20 15.93 -4.74 -4.07
C ASN A 20 15.17 -4.29 -5.31
N THR A 21 15.86 -4.37 -6.46
CA THR A 21 15.37 -3.91 -7.75
C THR A 21 13.99 -4.49 -8.12
N ARG A 22 13.68 -5.70 -7.63
CA ARG A 22 12.38 -6.34 -7.84
C ARG A 22 11.26 -5.72 -7.01
N ILE A 23 11.53 -5.37 -5.76
CA ILE A 23 10.55 -4.64 -4.93
C ILE A 23 10.37 -3.21 -5.44
N GLU A 24 11.45 -2.54 -5.86
CA GLU A 24 11.34 -1.21 -6.48
C GLU A 24 10.51 -1.25 -7.77
N ARG A 25 10.75 -2.25 -8.62
CA ARG A 25 9.95 -2.48 -9.83
C ARG A 25 8.49 -2.73 -9.51
N LEU A 26 8.21 -3.57 -8.51
CA LEU A 26 6.87 -3.81 -8.00
C LEU A 26 6.19 -2.51 -7.55
N TRP A 27 6.87 -1.68 -6.74
CA TRP A 27 6.33 -0.40 -6.26
C TRP A 27 6.02 0.57 -7.41
N TYR A 28 6.89 0.62 -8.42
CA TYR A 28 6.64 1.41 -9.62
C TYR A 28 5.37 0.93 -10.35
N GLU A 29 5.18 -0.38 -10.51
CA GLU A 29 4.00 -0.95 -11.19
C GLU A 29 2.71 -0.83 -10.35
N VAL A 30 2.78 -0.99 -9.03
CA VAL A 30 1.66 -0.68 -8.11
C VAL A 30 1.21 0.77 -8.32
N THR A 31 2.17 1.70 -8.31
CA THR A 31 1.89 3.12 -8.42
C THR A 31 1.32 3.46 -9.79
N ARG A 32 1.89 2.92 -10.86
CA ARG A 32 1.48 3.21 -12.23
C ARG A 32 0.12 2.62 -12.59
N ASP A 33 -0.09 1.34 -12.28
CA ASP A 33 -1.21 0.56 -12.83
C ASP A 33 -2.47 0.62 -11.94
N PHE A 34 -2.29 0.77 -10.63
CA PHE A 34 -3.39 0.88 -9.67
C PHE A 34 -3.44 2.28 -9.02
N GLY A 35 -2.34 2.73 -8.45
CA GLY A 35 -2.30 3.92 -7.59
C GLY A 35 -2.60 5.23 -8.32
N LEU A 36 -2.13 5.38 -9.57
CA LEU A 36 -2.22 6.63 -10.32
C LEU A 36 -3.67 7.03 -10.58
N LYS A 37 -4.56 6.06 -10.84
CA LYS A 37 -5.99 6.28 -11.05
C LYS A 37 -6.63 6.95 -9.83
N TRP A 38 -6.42 6.39 -8.65
CA TRP A 38 -6.96 6.90 -7.39
C TRP A 38 -6.30 8.22 -6.97
N LYS A 39 -4.98 8.33 -7.16
CA LYS A 39 -4.24 9.56 -6.91
C LYS A 39 -4.79 10.73 -7.73
N ASN A 40 -4.93 10.55 -9.04
CA ASN A 40 -5.45 11.60 -9.92
C ASN A 40 -6.89 11.96 -9.55
N PHE A 41 -7.72 10.97 -9.21
CA PHE A 41 -9.09 11.21 -8.75
C PHE A 41 -9.11 12.07 -7.47
N PHE A 42 -8.31 11.75 -6.46
CA PHE A 42 -8.27 12.55 -5.22
C PHE A 42 -7.72 13.96 -5.43
N LEU A 43 -6.70 14.11 -6.29
CA LEU A 43 -6.19 15.44 -6.67
C LEU A 43 -7.28 16.27 -7.38
N GLU A 44 -8.08 15.64 -8.24
CA GLU A 44 -9.20 16.30 -8.90
C GLU A 44 -10.26 16.74 -7.87
N LEU A 45 -10.57 15.90 -6.88
CA LEU A 45 -11.50 16.25 -5.81
C LEU A 45 -10.97 17.43 -4.96
N GLU A 46 -9.66 17.47 -4.70
CA GLU A 46 -9.02 18.54 -3.93
C GLU A 46 -9.08 19.88 -4.67
N VAL A 47 -8.75 19.88 -5.96
CA VAL A 47 -8.71 21.11 -6.77
C VAL A 47 -10.10 21.63 -7.11
N HIS A 48 -11.07 20.74 -7.40
CA HIS A 48 -12.35 21.13 -8.00
C HIS A 48 -13.58 20.84 -7.16
N HIS A 49 -13.49 19.97 -6.14
CA HIS A 49 -14.66 19.47 -5.41
C HIS A 49 -14.57 19.61 -3.89
N GLY A 50 -13.64 20.45 -3.41
CA GLY A 50 -13.58 20.85 -1.99
C GLY A 50 -13.10 19.75 -1.04
N LEU A 51 -12.40 18.72 -1.55
CA LEU A 51 -11.68 17.81 -0.67
C LEU A 51 -10.55 18.58 0.03
N ASP A 52 -10.49 18.48 1.36
CA ASP A 52 -9.41 19.00 2.19
C ASP A 52 -8.73 17.80 2.83
N HIS A 53 -7.51 17.52 2.38
CA HIS A 53 -6.68 16.43 2.87
C HIS A 53 -6.22 16.58 4.33
N THR A 54 -6.33 17.78 4.92
CA THR A 54 -6.02 18.03 6.34
C THR A 54 -7.23 17.81 7.24
N ASN A 55 -8.44 17.74 6.67
CA ASN A 55 -9.67 17.55 7.42
C ASN A 55 -9.96 16.06 7.65
N ALA A 56 -9.86 15.62 8.91
CA ALA A 56 -10.11 14.23 9.30
C ALA A 56 -11.50 13.71 8.89
N ASN A 57 -12.53 14.58 8.85
CA ASN A 57 -13.88 14.19 8.42
C ASN A 57 -13.92 13.86 6.93
N HIS A 58 -13.14 14.56 6.11
CA HIS A 58 -13.06 14.30 4.68
C HIS A 58 -12.30 12.99 4.41
N ILE A 59 -11.22 12.73 5.17
CA ILE A 59 -10.50 11.45 5.10
C ILE A 59 -11.40 10.30 5.53
N TRP A 60 -12.17 10.47 6.61
CA TRP A 60 -13.19 9.51 7.02
C TRP A 60 -14.22 9.27 5.92
N LEU A 61 -14.71 10.33 5.27
CA LEU A 61 -15.71 10.21 4.21
C LEU A 61 -15.17 9.45 3.00
N ILE A 62 -13.92 9.69 2.60
CA ILE A 62 -13.24 8.89 1.55
C ILE A 62 -13.22 7.41 1.93
N HIS A 63 -12.83 7.10 3.17
CA HIS A 63 -12.78 5.71 3.64
C HIS A 63 -14.18 5.08 3.63
N PHE A 64 -15.17 5.81 4.12
CA PHE A 64 -16.56 5.38 4.16
C PHE A 64 -17.13 5.09 2.76
N LEU A 65 -16.77 5.88 1.75
CA LEU A 65 -17.29 5.72 0.39
C LEU A 65 -16.52 4.68 -0.44
N TRP A 66 -15.19 4.62 -0.32
CA TRP A 66 -14.37 3.91 -1.30
C TRP A 66 -13.30 2.98 -0.74
N LEU A 67 -13.16 2.81 0.57
CA LEU A 67 -12.15 1.89 1.11
C LEU A 67 -12.34 0.46 0.57
N GLU A 68 -13.58 -0.02 0.50
CA GLU A 68 -13.88 -1.33 -0.08
C GLU A 68 -13.51 -1.39 -1.57
N ALA A 69 -13.88 -0.37 -2.35
CA ALA A 69 -13.55 -0.31 -3.77
C ALA A 69 -12.04 -0.26 -4.03
N ILE A 70 -11.28 0.50 -3.23
CA ILE A 70 -9.82 0.57 -3.28
C ILE A 70 -9.22 -0.81 -2.95
N ASN A 71 -9.73 -1.48 -1.92
CA ASN A 71 -9.28 -2.81 -1.54
C ASN A 71 -9.55 -3.84 -2.63
N THR A 72 -10.73 -3.83 -3.26
CA THR A 72 -11.07 -4.69 -4.38
C THR A 72 -10.15 -4.46 -5.57
N ASP A 73 -9.97 -3.20 -5.99
CA ASP A 73 -9.03 -2.83 -7.06
C ASP A 73 -7.60 -3.31 -6.74
N THR A 74 -7.18 -3.19 -5.48
CA THR A 74 -5.85 -3.65 -5.03
C THR A 74 -5.71 -5.16 -5.12
N GLN A 75 -6.74 -5.92 -4.71
CA GLN A 75 -6.74 -7.38 -4.78
C GLN A 75 -6.77 -7.88 -6.24
N GLU A 76 -7.55 -7.23 -7.10
CA GLU A 76 -7.58 -7.55 -8.53
C GLU A 76 -6.22 -7.30 -9.18
N TRP A 77 -5.62 -6.15 -8.91
CA TRP A 77 -4.26 -5.84 -9.38
C TRP A 77 -3.26 -6.87 -8.87
N ALA A 78 -3.31 -7.24 -7.58
CA ALA A 78 -2.44 -8.27 -7.03
C ALA A 78 -2.66 -9.64 -7.68
N GLY A 79 -3.89 -10.00 -8.04
CA GLY A 79 -4.22 -11.20 -8.78
C GLY A 79 -3.62 -11.22 -10.19
N MET A 80 -3.77 -10.10 -10.91
CA MET A 80 -3.17 -9.91 -12.24
C MET A 80 -1.65 -9.96 -12.18
N TRP A 81 -1.06 -9.22 -11.24
CA TRP A 81 0.37 -9.19 -11.01
C TRP A 81 0.90 -10.58 -10.65
N ASN A 82 0.26 -11.33 -9.78
CA ASN A 82 0.74 -12.67 -9.45
C ASN A 82 0.64 -13.68 -10.61
N SER A 83 -0.11 -13.34 -11.67
CA SER A 83 -0.36 -14.19 -12.83
C SER A 83 0.37 -13.73 -14.11
N HIS A 84 1.01 -12.55 -14.12
CA HIS A 84 1.76 -12.09 -15.28
C HIS A 84 3.07 -12.87 -15.44
N ARG A 85 3.53 -13.07 -16.67
CA ARG A 85 4.80 -13.77 -16.92
C ARG A 85 5.96 -12.79 -16.77
N MET A 86 6.90 -13.12 -15.89
CA MET A 86 8.16 -12.40 -15.75
C MET A 86 9.22 -13.09 -16.60
N THR A 87 9.94 -12.30 -17.40
CA THR A 87 11.14 -12.76 -18.09
C THR A 87 12.28 -12.78 -17.08
N LEU A 88 12.84 -13.97 -16.85
CA LEU A 88 14.01 -14.14 -15.99
C LEU A 88 15.27 -14.20 -16.88
N PRO A 89 16.42 -13.71 -16.41
CA PRO A 89 17.68 -13.76 -17.17
C PRO A 89 18.07 -15.17 -17.62
N GLN A 90 17.69 -16.19 -16.83
CA GLN A 90 17.95 -17.59 -17.12
C GLN A 90 16.65 -18.39 -16.92
N GLY A 91 16.00 -18.77 -18.02
CA GLY A 91 14.88 -19.71 -17.99
C GLY A 91 13.67 -19.29 -18.82
N ARG A 92 12.63 -20.12 -18.77
CA ARG A 92 11.34 -19.84 -19.40
C ARG A 92 10.59 -18.77 -18.60
N PRO A 93 9.82 -17.88 -19.24
CA PRO A 93 8.99 -16.91 -18.53
C PRO A 93 8.01 -17.61 -17.59
N ARG A 94 8.06 -17.26 -16.31
CA ARG A 94 7.18 -17.83 -15.26
C ARG A 94 6.44 -16.73 -14.54
N THR A 95 5.27 -17.07 -14.01
CA THR A 95 4.51 -16.12 -13.18
C THR A 95 5.04 -16.07 -11.76
N PRO A 96 4.87 -14.97 -11.00
CA PRO A 96 5.20 -14.93 -9.58
C PRO A 96 4.59 -16.08 -8.80
N ARG A 97 3.34 -16.45 -9.10
CA ARG A 97 2.66 -17.60 -8.51
C ARG A 97 3.35 -18.92 -8.84
N GLU A 98 3.72 -19.16 -10.10
CA GLU A 98 4.46 -20.35 -10.51
C GLU A 98 5.82 -20.44 -9.83
N MET A 99 6.54 -19.32 -9.75
CA MET A 99 7.85 -19.25 -9.05
C MET A 99 7.71 -19.55 -7.56
N PHE A 100 6.68 -18.99 -6.92
CA PHE A 100 6.40 -19.24 -5.51
C PHE A 100 6.10 -20.72 -5.24
N CYS A 101 5.18 -21.32 -6.00
CA CYS A 101 4.85 -22.74 -5.86
C CYS A 101 6.03 -23.65 -6.18
N SER A 102 6.79 -23.36 -7.25
CA SER A 102 7.96 -24.14 -7.65
C SER A 102 9.04 -24.11 -6.56
N SER A 103 9.28 -22.96 -5.94
CA SER A 103 10.20 -22.83 -4.81
C SER A 103 9.73 -23.64 -3.60
N MET A 104 8.44 -23.62 -3.26
CA MET A 104 7.93 -24.46 -2.16
C MET A 104 8.10 -25.96 -2.38
N ILE A 105 8.09 -26.40 -3.64
CA ILE A 105 8.29 -27.81 -4.00
C ILE A 105 9.78 -28.17 -3.98
N HIS A 106 10.65 -27.32 -4.52
CA HIS A 106 12.09 -27.59 -4.61
C HIS A 106 12.83 -27.34 -3.30
N ASP A 107 12.51 -26.25 -2.62
CA ASP A 107 13.22 -25.74 -1.44
C ASP A 107 12.48 -26.11 -0.14
N GLY A 108 11.31 -26.74 -0.25
CA GLY A 108 10.43 -27.05 0.87
C GLY A 108 9.55 -25.88 1.32
N PRO A 109 8.64 -26.11 2.28
CA PRO A 109 7.68 -25.10 2.70
C PRO A 109 8.38 -23.98 3.48
N ARG A 110 8.55 -22.83 2.82
CA ARG A 110 9.13 -21.62 3.41
C ARG A 110 8.34 -21.18 4.66
N GLY A 111 9.05 -20.92 5.76
CA GLY A 111 8.46 -20.51 7.04
C GLY A 111 7.81 -21.62 7.89
N LEU A 112 7.72 -22.86 7.39
CA LEU A 112 7.26 -24.03 8.16
C LEU A 112 8.43 -24.85 8.68
N THR A 113 9.47 -25.03 7.86
CA THR A 113 10.73 -25.64 8.30
C THR A 113 11.33 -24.86 9.47
N GLU A 114 11.26 -23.52 9.44
CA GLU A 114 11.76 -22.62 10.50
C GLU A 114 10.96 -22.65 11.82
N LEU A 115 9.73 -23.19 11.82
CA LEU A 115 8.94 -23.39 13.06
C LEU A 115 9.39 -24.64 13.83
N PHE A 116 10.03 -25.59 13.16
CA PHE A 116 10.44 -26.88 13.72
C PHE A 116 11.95 -27.15 13.64
N ALA A 117 12.70 -26.35 12.88
CA ALA A 117 14.15 -26.46 12.77
C ALA A 117 14.85 -25.67 13.89
N GLU A 118 15.83 -26.32 14.51
CA GLU A 118 16.90 -25.63 15.24
C GLU A 118 17.48 -24.53 14.32
N PRO A 119 17.78 -23.32 14.85
CA PRO A 119 18.36 -22.25 14.06
C PRO A 119 19.64 -22.75 13.38
N MET A 120 19.56 -22.98 12.07
CA MET A 120 20.75 -23.24 11.26
C MET A 120 21.36 -21.87 10.95
N ASP A 121 22.55 -21.61 11.47
CA ASP A 121 23.40 -20.50 11.00
C ASP A 121 23.84 -20.83 9.57
N GLU A 122 22.95 -20.63 8.59
CA GLU A 122 23.37 -20.59 7.20
C GLU A 122 24.29 -19.38 7.03
N GLN A 123 25.59 -19.66 6.89
CA GLN A 123 26.54 -18.69 6.36
C GLN A 123 26.12 -18.36 4.94
N VAL A 124 25.28 -17.33 4.79
CA VAL A 124 25.03 -16.72 3.50
C VAL A 124 26.31 -15.97 3.12
N ASP A 125 27.23 -16.66 2.43
CA ASP A 125 28.56 -16.17 2.05
C ASP A 125 28.54 -14.80 1.38
N LYS A 126 27.39 -14.41 0.81
CA LYS A 126 27.20 -13.17 0.08
C LYS A 126 25.85 -12.50 0.33
N LEU A 127 25.52 -12.25 1.61
CA LEU A 127 24.31 -11.51 1.98
C LEU A 127 24.20 -10.15 1.25
N ALA A 128 25.33 -9.50 0.99
CA ALA A 128 25.39 -8.23 0.26
C ALA A 128 25.03 -8.35 -1.23
N GLU A 129 25.08 -9.54 -1.84
CA GLU A 129 24.71 -9.76 -3.24
C GLU A 129 23.24 -10.25 -3.38
N TYR A 130 22.58 -10.55 -2.26
CA TYR A 130 21.23 -11.12 -2.26
C TYR A 130 20.18 -10.06 -2.64
N GLY A 131 19.37 -10.36 -3.66
CA GLY A 131 18.30 -9.49 -4.16
C GLY A 131 18.70 -8.54 -5.29
N ILE A 132 20.01 -8.39 -5.57
CA ILE A 132 20.49 -7.55 -6.67
C ILE A 132 20.13 -8.20 -8.00
N ASP A 133 19.38 -7.47 -8.84
CA ASP A 133 19.26 -7.83 -10.25
C ASP A 133 20.47 -7.26 -11.00
N TRP A 134 21.54 -8.06 -11.12
CA TRP A 134 22.79 -7.65 -11.77
C TRP A 134 22.63 -7.18 -13.21
N VAL A 135 21.56 -7.60 -13.90
CA VAL A 135 21.26 -7.15 -15.27
C VAL A 135 20.74 -5.72 -15.24
N ILE A 136 19.88 -5.39 -14.27
CA ILE A 136 19.32 -4.04 -14.12
C ILE A 136 20.34 -3.10 -13.45
N ALA A 137 21.16 -3.59 -12.52
CA ALA A 137 22.27 -2.82 -11.95
C ALA A 137 23.30 -2.39 -13.00
N GLN A 138 23.36 -3.10 -14.14
CA GLN A 138 24.17 -2.75 -15.30
C GLN A 138 23.42 -1.89 -16.33
N ASP A 139 22.11 -1.68 -16.18
CA ASP A 139 21.32 -0.80 -17.04
C ASP A 139 21.58 0.67 -16.68
N ARG A 140 22.30 1.35 -17.57
CA ARG A 140 22.71 2.75 -17.42
C ARG A 140 21.51 3.70 -17.22
N GLN A 141 20.39 3.48 -17.90
CA GLN A 141 19.25 4.40 -17.84
C GLN A 141 18.52 4.27 -16.50
N TYR A 142 18.35 3.06 -15.99
CA TYR A 142 17.76 2.83 -14.67
C TYR A 142 18.66 3.33 -13.54
N MET A 143 19.97 3.08 -13.65
CA MET A 143 20.92 3.55 -12.65
C MET A 143 21.00 5.08 -12.61
N GLU A 144 20.95 5.77 -13.75
CA GLU A 144 20.93 7.24 -13.78
C GLU A 144 19.67 7.83 -13.12
N HIS A 145 18.48 7.27 -13.39
CA HIS A 145 17.24 7.69 -12.74
C HIS A 145 17.29 7.40 -11.23
N HIS A 146 17.76 6.21 -10.84
CA HIS A 146 17.88 5.82 -9.45
C HIS A 146 18.83 6.74 -8.67
N LEU A 147 20.00 7.07 -9.23
CA LEU A 147 20.98 7.99 -8.65
C LEU A 147 20.44 9.42 -8.50
N LEU A 148 19.62 9.89 -9.44
CA LEU A 148 19.01 11.21 -9.38
C LEU A 148 18.03 11.34 -8.20
N HIS A 149 17.28 10.27 -7.92
CA HIS A 149 16.21 10.27 -6.92
C HIS A 149 16.66 9.77 -5.54
N ASN A 150 17.78 9.05 -5.43
CA ASN A 150 18.28 8.48 -4.18
C ASN A 150 19.76 8.81 -3.91
N PRO A 151 20.16 10.10 -3.84
CA PRO A 151 21.57 10.51 -3.68
C PRO A 151 22.21 10.06 -2.35
N GLN A 152 21.40 9.68 -1.36
CA GLN A 152 21.85 9.22 -0.03
C GLN A 152 22.30 7.75 -0.01
N GLU A 153 22.06 7.00 -1.10
CA GLU A 153 22.38 5.57 -1.15
C GLU A 153 23.87 5.27 -1.40
N TRP A 154 24.78 6.26 -1.38
CA TRP A 154 26.20 6.05 -1.64
C TRP A 154 27.12 6.27 -0.42
N ASP A 155 26.62 6.26 0.81
CA ASP A 155 27.53 6.27 1.96
C ASP A 155 28.52 5.07 1.90
N ALA A 156 29.73 5.16 2.47
CA ALA A 156 30.72 4.07 2.34
C ALA A 156 30.40 2.85 3.25
N THR A 157 29.42 2.99 4.15
CA THR A 157 29.04 1.99 5.15
C THR A 157 28.09 0.95 4.57
N ASN A 158 28.48 -0.33 4.63
CA ASN A 158 27.65 -1.44 4.20
C ASN A 158 26.27 -1.36 4.88
N PRO A 159 25.17 -1.10 4.15
CA PRO A 159 23.84 -0.92 4.74
C PRO A 159 23.27 -2.23 5.32
N PHE A 160 23.91 -3.37 5.02
CA PHE A 160 23.62 -4.68 5.59
C PHE A 160 24.43 -4.98 6.87
N SER A 161 25.33 -4.08 7.29
CA SER A 161 26.17 -4.29 8.48
C SER A 161 25.49 -3.91 9.80
N SER A 162 24.44 -3.09 9.74
CA SER A 162 23.65 -2.71 10.91
C SER A 162 22.16 -2.71 10.56
N ALA A 163 21.41 -3.66 11.10
CA ALA A 163 19.95 -3.59 11.07
C ALA A 163 19.52 -2.22 11.66
N PRO A 164 18.55 -1.52 11.04
CA PRO A 164 18.05 -0.28 11.61
C PRO A 164 17.57 -0.53 13.04
N PRO A 165 17.92 0.35 14.01
CA PRO A 165 17.64 0.13 15.43
C PRO A 165 16.14 0.03 15.73
N ALA A 166 15.29 0.53 14.83
CA ALA A 166 13.85 0.36 14.85
C ALA A 166 13.35 0.11 13.42
N LEU A 167 12.35 -0.77 13.28
CA LEU A 167 11.60 -0.92 12.03
C LEU A 167 10.79 0.34 11.76
N SER A 168 10.60 0.70 10.49
CA SER A 168 9.65 1.74 10.09
C SER A 168 8.23 1.29 10.45
N HIS A 169 7.73 1.74 11.60
CA HIS A 169 6.34 1.56 11.98
C HIS A 169 5.54 2.78 11.54
N VAL A 170 4.70 2.60 10.52
CA VAL A 170 3.73 3.61 10.09
C VAL A 170 2.38 3.22 10.70
N PRO A 171 1.91 3.89 11.76
CA PRO A 171 0.62 3.58 12.35
C PRO A 171 -0.50 3.97 11.37
N CYS A 172 -1.20 2.97 10.82
CA CYS A 172 -2.40 3.18 10.00
C CYS A 172 -3.64 3.19 10.90
N VAL A 173 -3.86 4.28 11.65
CA VAL A 173 -5.05 4.43 12.50
C VAL A 173 -6.23 4.85 11.61
N PRO A 174 -7.35 4.10 11.56
CA PRO A 174 -8.54 4.53 10.84
C PRO A 174 -9.07 5.84 11.43
N PRO A 175 -9.50 6.81 10.60
CA PRO A 175 -10.08 8.05 11.10
C PRO A 175 -11.36 7.75 11.87
N GLU A 176 -11.55 8.44 13.00
CA GLU A 176 -12.79 8.33 13.78
C GLU A 176 -13.97 8.88 12.98
N SER A 177 -15.14 8.26 13.13
CA SER A 177 -16.34 8.78 12.49
C SER A 177 -16.83 10.03 13.21
N PRO A 178 -17.12 11.12 12.50
CA PRO A 178 -17.72 12.30 13.12
C PRO A 178 -19.20 12.09 13.48
N PHE A 179 -19.80 10.97 13.07
CA PHE A 179 -21.23 10.73 13.17
C PHE A 179 -21.55 9.57 14.12
N ASN A 180 -22.71 9.67 14.79
CA ASN A 180 -23.28 8.54 15.51
C ASN A 180 -23.86 7.51 14.52
N LYS A 181 -24.21 6.32 15.01
CA LYS A 181 -24.72 5.21 14.17
C LYS A 181 -26.00 5.60 13.41
N GLU A 182 -26.87 6.39 14.00
CA GLU A 182 -28.13 6.83 13.38
C GLU A 182 -27.87 7.77 12.20
N SER A 183 -27.01 8.77 12.38
CA SER A 183 -26.59 9.68 11.32
C SER A 183 -25.89 8.95 10.17
N ILE A 184 -25.08 7.92 10.46
CA ILE A 184 -24.49 7.07 9.43
C ILE A 184 -25.58 6.32 8.63
N GLN A 185 -26.59 5.77 9.29
CA GLN A 185 -27.70 5.09 8.60
C GLN A 185 -28.49 6.05 7.71
N ILE A 186 -28.74 7.28 8.19
CA ILE A 186 -29.39 8.33 7.41
C ILE A 186 -28.55 8.68 6.18
N LEU A 187 -27.23 8.85 6.35
CA LEU A 187 -26.30 9.13 5.25
C LEU A 187 -26.31 8.00 4.21
N GLN A 188 -26.18 6.74 4.64
CA GLN A 188 -26.20 5.57 3.75
C GLN A 188 -27.49 5.51 2.94
N ARG A 189 -28.63 5.66 3.61
CA ARG A 189 -29.94 5.64 2.96
C ARG A 189 -30.06 6.76 1.93
N ALA A 190 -29.77 7.99 2.33
CA ALA A 190 -29.87 9.15 1.46
C ALA A 190 -28.97 9.03 0.23
N LEU A 191 -27.75 8.51 0.39
CA LEU A 191 -26.84 8.25 -0.73
C LEU A 191 -27.37 7.18 -1.66
N SER A 192 -27.85 6.05 -1.14
CA SER A 192 -28.37 4.95 -1.96
C SER A 192 -29.60 5.33 -2.80
N GLU A 193 -30.38 6.33 -2.34
CA GLU A 193 -31.55 6.83 -3.05
C GLU A 193 -31.19 7.86 -4.15
N ARG A 194 -30.03 8.52 -4.05
CA ARG A 194 -29.65 9.67 -4.90
C ARG A 194 -28.58 9.37 -5.92
N VAL A 195 -27.63 8.50 -5.60
CA VAL A 195 -26.44 8.24 -6.41
C VAL A 195 -26.15 6.74 -6.50
N ASP A 196 -25.54 6.34 -7.62
CA ASP A 196 -25.08 4.97 -7.81
C ASP A 196 -23.75 4.75 -7.08
N LEU A 197 -23.82 4.12 -5.91
CA LEU A 197 -22.66 3.78 -5.09
C LEU A 197 -21.85 2.59 -5.62
N GLN A 198 -22.41 1.80 -6.54
CA GLN A 198 -21.76 0.59 -7.07
C GLN A 198 -20.94 0.86 -8.33
N SER A 199 -21.03 2.06 -8.89
CA SER A 199 -20.32 2.41 -10.12
C SER A 199 -18.80 2.46 -9.93
N CYS A 200 -18.08 1.84 -10.88
CA CYS A 200 -16.63 1.95 -10.99
C CYS A 200 -16.16 3.18 -11.78
N SER A 201 -17.08 3.96 -12.37
CA SER A 201 -16.75 5.19 -13.11
C SER A 201 -16.29 6.28 -12.14
N MET A 202 -15.14 6.90 -12.43
CA MET A 202 -14.63 8.01 -11.63
C MET A 202 -15.52 9.26 -11.75
N GLU A 203 -16.18 9.45 -12.88
CA GLU A 203 -17.16 10.51 -13.09
C GLU A 203 -18.38 10.33 -12.18
N VAL A 204 -18.88 9.09 -12.03
CA VAL A 204 -19.98 8.81 -11.09
C VAL A 204 -19.51 8.96 -9.65
N ARG A 205 -18.31 8.49 -9.31
CA ARG A 205 -17.74 8.66 -7.97
C ARG A 205 -17.54 10.13 -7.59
N ARG A 206 -17.26 11.01 -8.55
CA ARG A 206 -17.25 12.47 -8.34
C ARG A 206 -18.63 13.00 -7.97
N LEU A 207 -19.71 12.52 -8.60
CA LEU A 207 -21.08 12.88 -8.21
C LEU A 207 -21.42 12.36 -6.81
N VAL A 208 -21.01 11.12 -6.50
CA VAL A 208 -21.14 10.54 -5.17
C VAL A 208 -20.44 11.40 -4.12
N TRP A 209 -19.22 11.87 -4.41
CA TRP A 209 -18.48 12.79 -3.52
C TRP A 209 -19.28 14.06 -3.22
N ALA A 210 -19.75 14.74 -4.26
CA ALA A 210 -20.43 16.03 -4.12
C ALA A 210 -21.71 15.90 -3.27
N GLU A 211 -22.51 14.88 -3.53
CA GLU A 211 -23.72 14.60 -2.74
C GLU A 211 -23.37 14.20 -1.30
N ALA A 212 -22.37 13.34 -1.11
CA ALA A 212 -21.95 12.89 0.22
C ALA A 212 -21.41 14.03 1.07
N LEU A 213 -20.60 14.92 0.49
CA LEU A 213 -20.05 16.09 1.18
C LEU A 213 -21.17 17.04 1.62
N SER A 214 -22.12 17.33 0.72
CA SER A 214 -23.29 18.16 1.02
C SER A 214 -24.14 17.58 2.16
N LEU A 215 -24.38 16.26 2.14
CA LEU A 215 -25.12 15.58 3.21
C LEU A 215 -24.35 15.58 4.54
N CYS A 216 -23.04 15.38 4.51
CA CYS A 216 -22.20 15.44 5.70
C CYS A 216 -22.21 16.83 6.33
N ASP A 217 -22.08 17.89 5.53
CA ASP A 217 -22.15 19.28 6.01
C ASP A 217 -23.51 19.57 6.65
N TYR A 218 -24.59 19.08 6.05
CA TYR A 218 -25.93 19.21 6.62
C TYR A 218 -26.05 18.48 7.97
N LEU A 219 -25.59 17.22 8.05
CA LEU A 219 -25.65 16.42 9.28
C LEU A 219 -24.78 17.01 10.40
N LEU A 220 -23.60 17.52 10.08
CA LEU A 220 -22.73 18.19 11.06
C LEU A 220 -23.40 19.46 11.62
N ARG A 221 -24.06 20.25 10.77
CA ARG A 221 -24.79 21.44 11.22
C ARG A 221 -25.96 21.08 12.14
N THR A 222 -26.72 20.03 11.82
CA THR A 222 -27.87 19.62 12.65
C THR A 222 -27.43 19.01 13.99
N GLN A 223 -26.35 18.22 14.00
CA GLN A 223 -25.77 17.70 15.25
C GLN A 223 -25.24 18.83 16.16
N ASN A 224 -24.55 19.82 15.60
CA ASN A 224 -24.07 20.97 16.36
C ASN A 224 -25.21 21.85 16.88
N ALA A 225 -26.29 22.02 16.11
CA ALA A 225 -27.47 22.75 16.56
C ALA A 225 -28.19 22.03 17.73
N GLY A 226 -28.31 20.69 17.67
CA GLY A 226 -28.89 19.90 18.77
C GLY A 226 -28.04 19.89 20.05
N SER A 227 -26.73 20.11 19.95
CA SER A 227 -25.82 20.25 21.10
C SER A 227 -25.89 21.62 21.78
N ALA A 228 -26.29 22.68 21.06
CA ALA A 228 -26.35 24.04 21.61
C ALA A 228 -27.58 24.28 22.51
N ASP A 229 -28.63 23.46 22.37
CA ASP A 229 -29.87 23.54 23.16
C ASP A 229 -29.79 22.81 24.52
N VAL A 230 -28.60 22.31 24.92
CA VAL A 230 -28.38 21.68 26.23
C VAL A 230 -27.37 22.51 27.03
N THR A 231 -27.82 23.67 27.50
CA THR A 231 -27.25 24.32 28.68
C THR A 231 -28.32 24.35 29.77
N PHE A 232 -28.14 23.49 30.78
CA PHE A 232 -28.81 23.62 32.09
C PHE A 232 -27.90 24.42 33.03
#